data_AF-A0A843I7A3-F1
#
_entry.id   AF-A0A843I7A3-F1
#
_cell.length_a   1.000
_cell.length_b   1.000
_cell.length_c   1.000
_cell.angle_alpha   90.00
_cell.angle_beta   90.00
_cell.angle_gamma   90.00
#
_symmetry.space_group_name_H-M   'P 1'
#
loop_
_entity.id
_entity.type
_entity.pdbx_description
1 polymer ?
#
loop_
_entity_poly.entity_id
_entity_poly.type
_entity_poly.pdbx_seq_one_letter_code
_entity_poly.pdbx_strand_id
1 'polypeptide(L)'
;YLDDIKSIVCNLKPYGTILLVTDTLFDDLSIVQTDAEGLDKVDGEFDCVLINLNKSIKDESDEKIAALLLKTLKTVKVGGGIFIPKTTYDYIPNGRLGAETLVKFMNFKIELPVHKLPRMVIASKR
;
A
#
# COMPACT_ATOMS: atom_id res chain seq x y z
N TYR A 1 0.17 -12.21 11.44
CA TYR A 1 -0.34 -11.79 10.12
C TYR A 1 -1.45 -10.75 10.23
N LEU A 2 -2.66 -11.11 10.71
CA LEU A 2 -3.71 -10.11 10.98
C LEU A 2 -3.28 -9.09 12.06
N ASP A 3 -2.61 -9.57 13.11
CA ASP A 3 -2.05 -8.72 14.17
C ASP A 3 -0.95 -7.77 13.68
N ASP A 4 -0.24 -8.15 12.60
CA ASP A 4 0.82 -7.32 12.03
C ASP A 4 0.23 -6.12 11.29
N ILE A 5 -0.88 -6.30 10.56
CA ILE A 5 -1.58 -5.20 9.88
C ILE A 5 -2.15 -4.21 10.88
N LYS A 6 -2.80 -4.70 11.95
CA LYS A 6 -3.31 -3.82 13.02
C LYS A 6 -2.18 -3.02 13.67
N SER A 7 -1.06 -3.67 13.96
CA SER A 7 0.14 -3.02 14.50
C SER A 7 0.68 -1.94 13.56
N ILE A 8 0.81 -2.24 12.26
CA ILE A 8 1.23 -1.26 11.25
C ILE A 8 0.26 -0.07 11.21
N VAL A 9 -1.05 -0.31 11.13
CA VAL A 9 -2.06 0.75 11.12
C VAL A 9 -1.94 1.63 12.36
N CYS A 10 -1.82 1.05 13.55
CA CYS A 10 -1.64 1.80 14.79
C CYS A 10 -0.37 2.67 14.77
N ASN A 11 0.73 2.17 14.20
CA ASN A 11 1.96 2.94 14.03
C ASN A 11 1.83 4.06 12.99
N LEU A 12 0.95 3.91 12.00
CA LEU A 12 0.73 4.90 10.95
C LEU A 12 -0.27 6.00 11.35
N LYS A 13 -1.16 5.75 12.31
CA LYS A 13 -2.20 6.71 12.75
C LYS A 13 -1.67 8.12 13.06
N PRO A 14 -0.50 8.30 13.72
CA PRO A 14 0.04 9.62 13.99
C PRO A 14 0.42 10.44 12.74
N TYR A 15 0.60 9.79 11.58
CA TYR A 15 1.00 10.44 10.34
C TYR A 15 -0.17 10.95 9.50
N GLY A 16 -1.42 10.72 9.93
CA GLY A 16 -2.62 11.29 9.31
C GLY A 16 -3.65 10.27 8.87
N THR A 17 -4.34 10.58 7.77
CA THR A 17 -5.39 9.74 7.20
C THR A 17 -4.82 8.49 6.55
N ILE A 18 -5.44 7.34 6.80
CA ILE A 18 -4.99 6.04 6.30
C ILE A 18 -6.06 5.43 5.42
N LEU A 19 -5.65 4.99 4.22
CA LEU A 19 -6.39 4.05 3.39
C LEU A 19 -5.72 2.67 3.49
N LEU A 20 -6.49 1.65 3.85
CA LEU A 20 -6.07 0.25 3.81
C LEU A 20 -6.77 -0.46 2.65
N VAL A 21 -5.98 -0.87 1.66
CA VAL A 21 -6.43 -1.71 0.54
C VAL A 21 -6.17 -3.17 0.91
N THR A 22 -7.21 -3.97 1.14
CA THR A 22 -7.09 -5.29 1.79
C THR A 22 -8.15 -6.29 1.34
N ASP A 23 -7.80 -7.57 1.32
CA ASP A 23 -8.74 -8.68 1.10
C ASP A 23 -9.56 -9.03 2.35
N THR A 24 -9.22 -8.42 3.48
CA THR A 24 -9.83 -8.69 4.78
C THR A 24 -10.11 -7.38 5.47
N LEU A 25 -11.39 -7.09 5.69
CA LEU A 25 -11.85 -5.91 6.40
C LEU A 25 -11.73 -6.13 7.91
N PHE A 26 -11.38 -5.06 8.62
CA PHE A 26 -11.20 -5.05 10.08
C PHE A 26 -12.17 -4.09 10.73
N ASP A 27 -13.23 -4.59 11.35
CA ASP A 27 -14.28 -3.75 11.95
C ASP A 27 -13.77 -2.88 13.12
N ASP A 28 -12.68 -3.29 13.77
CA ASP A 28 -12.10 -2.60 14.92
C ASP A 28 -11.11 -1.48 14.55
N LEU A 29 -10.84 -1.28 13.25
CA LEU A 29 -9.97 -0.21 12.78
C LEU A 29 -10.78 1.00 12.30
N SER A 30 -10.68 2.12 13.02
CA SER A 30 -11.25 3.41 12.62
C SER A 30 -10.42 4.09 11.51
N ILE A 31 -10.33 3.46 10.33
CA ILE A 31 -9.65 3.96 9.12
C ILE A 31 -10.51 3.66 7.88
N VAL A 32 -10.18 4.27 6.74
CA VAL A 32 -10.82 3.91 5.47
C VAL A 32 -10.24 2.60 4.98
N GLN A 33 -11.12 1.65 4.63
CA GLN A 33 -10.74 0.32 4.15
C GLN A 33 -11.49 0.02 2.86
N THR A 34 -10.81 -0.64 1.93
CA THR A 34 -11.41 -1.05 0.66
C THR A 34 -10.70 -2.29 0.13
N ASP A 35 -11.36 -3.04 -0.75
CA ASP A 35 -10.72 -4.10 -1.52
C ASP A 35 -10.22 -3.57 -2.88
N ALA A 36 -9.70 -4.46 -3.72
CA ALA A 36 -9.19 -4.08 -5.03
C ALA A 36 -10.28 -3.52 -5.97
N GLU A 37 -11.53 -3.96 -5.82
CA GLU A 37 -12.66 -3.56 -6.68
C GLU A 37 -13.30 -2.25 -6.21
N GLY A 38 -13.33 -2.03 -4.90
CA GLY A 38 -13.88 -0.85 -4.24
C GLY A 38 -12.97 0.38 -4.31
N LEU A 39 -11.70 0.22 -4.72
CA LEU A 39 -10.73 1.31 -4.79
C LEU A 39 -11.21 2.48 -5.67
N ASP A 40 -11.91 2.19 -6.78
CA ASP A 40 -12.43 3.21 -7.70
C ASP A 40 -13.58 4.05 -7.07
N LYS A 41 -14.14 3.60 -5.94
CA LYS A 41 -15.22 4.29 -5.21
C LYS A 41 -14.69 5.08 -4.01
N VAL A 42 -13.38 5.06 -3.77
CA VAL A 42 -12.77 5.81 -2.68
C VAL A 42 -12.50 7.23 -3.15
N ASP A 43 -13.30 8.16 -2.65
CA ASP A 43 -13.10 9.59 -2.88
C ASP A 43 -12.08 10.17 -1.91
N GLY A 44 -11.13 10.95 -2.45
CA GLY A 44 -10.16 11.74 -1.69
C GLY A 44 -8.71 11.28 -1.80
N GLU A 45 -7.84 12.00 -1.09
CA GLU A 45 -6.42 11.68 -1.00
C GLU A 45 -6.03 11.36 0.46
N PHE A 46 -5.08 10.45 0.67
CA PHE A 46 -4.66 9.94 1.97
C PHE A 46 -3.19 10.24 2.27
N ASP A 47 -2.90 10.50 3.55
CA ASP A 47 -1.54 10.74 4.03
C ASP A 47 -0.71 9.44 4.04
N CYS A 48 -1.36 8.31 4.27
CA CYS A 48 -0.77 6.98 4.26
C CYS A 48 -1.67 5.98 3.52
N VAL A 49 -1.10 5.17 2.63
CA VAL A 49 -1.82 4.08 1.95
C VAL A 49 -1.13 2.75 2.23
N LEU A 50 -1.85 1.80 2.81
CA LEU A 50 -1.36 0.45 3.12
C LEU A 50 -2.01 -0.57 2.18
N ILE A 51 -1.21 -1.33 1.45
CA ILE A 51 -1.69 -2.32 0.46
C ILE A 51 -1.44 -3.73 0.99
N ASN A 52 -2.44 -4.37 1.58
CA ASN A 52 -2.40 -5.75 2.07
C ASN A 52 -3.27 -6.67 1.22
N LEU A 53 -2.84 -6.90 -0.02
CA LEU A 53 -3.51 -7.82 -0.94
C LEU A 53 -2.71 -9.12 -1.00
N ASN A 54 -3.41 -10.26 -0.86
CA ASN A 54 -2.79 -11.58 -0.90
C ASN A 54 -3.54 -12.46 -1.89
N LYS A 55 -4.82 -12.74 -1.63
CA LYS A 55 -5.67 -13.59 -2.49
C LYS A 55 -6.05 -12.87 -3.78
N SER A 56 -6.41 -11.59 -3.71
CA SER A 56 -6.93 -10.85 -4.87
C SER A 56 -5.91 -10.58 -5.96
N ILE A 57 -4.62 -10.80 -5.70
CA ILE A 57 -3.54 -10.61 -6.67
C ILE A 57 -2.85 -11.91 -7.08
N LYS A 58 -3.14 -13.02 -6.40
CA LYS A 58 -2.40 -14.28 -6.54
C LYS A 58 -2.49 -14.89 -7.94
N ASP A 59 -3.67 -14.81 -8.55
CA ASP A 59 -3.98 -15.44 -9.83
C ASP A 59 -4.26 -14.38 -10.93
N GLU A 60 -3.94 -13.12 -10.66
CA GLU A 60 -4.15 -12.01 -11.59
C GLU A 60 -2.92 -11.78 -12.48
N SER A 61 -3.15 -11.27 -13.69
CA SER A 61 -2.08 -10.89 -14.62
C SER A 61 -1.24 -9.72 -14.09
N ASP A 62 0.06 -9.69 -14.41
CA ASP A 62 0.98 -8.60 -14.06
C ASP A 62 0.44 -7.21 -14.43
N GLU A 63 -0.25 -7.09 -15.57
CA GLU A 63 -0.86 -5.83 -16.06
C GLU A 63 -1.94 -5.32 -15.10
N LYS A 64 -2.79 -6.20 -14.60
CA LYS A 64 -3.84 -5.86 -13.62
C LYS A 64 -3.24 -5.52 -12.27
N ILE A 65 -2.21 -6.26 -11.82
CA ILE A 65 -1.50 -5.95 -10.58
C ILE A 65 -0.85 -4.56 -10.69
N ALA A 66 -0.20 -4.25 -11.80
CA ALA A 66 0.38 -2.94 -12.06
C ALA A 66 -0.68 -1.84 -12.10
N ALA A 67 -1.82 -2.07 -12.77
CA ALA A 67 -2.92 -1.12 -12.81
C ALA A 67 -3.50 -0.84 -11.41
N LEU A 68 -3.65 -1.87 -10.58
CA LEU A 68 -4.12 -1.74 -9.21
C LEU A 68 -3.15 -0.93 -8.34
N LEU A 69 -1.85 -1.23 -8.43
CA LEU A 69 -0.82 -0.45 -7.75
C LEU A 69 -0.85 1.01 -8.21
N LEU A 70 -0.88 1.27 -9.52
CA LEU A 70 -0.97 2.63 -10.07
C LEU A 70 -2.20 3.38 -9.58
N LYS A 71 -3.38 2.74 -9.56
CA LYS A 71 -4.60 3.33 -9.00
C LYS A 71 -4.42 3.69 -7.54
N THR A 72 -3.83 2.79 -6.76
CA THR A 72 -3.60 3.00 -5.33
C THR A 72 -2.61 4.13 -5.08
N LEU A 73 -1.59 4.28 -5.92
CA LEU A 73 -0.64 5.39 -5.83
C LEU A 73 -1.30 6.75 -6.10
N LYS A 74 -2.35 6.81 -6.91
CA LYS A 74 -3.06 8.07 -7.22
C LYS A 74 -3.85 8.62 -6.05
N THR A 75 -4.29 7.77 -5.11
CA THR A 75 -5.01 8.20 -3.91
C THR A 75 -4.10 8.73 -2.82
N VAL A 76 -2.78 8.74 -3.03
CA VAL A 76 -1.79 9.23 -2.06
C VAL A 76 -1.62 10.75 -2.24
N LYS A 77 -1.77 11.49 -1.15
CA LYS A 77 -1.50 12.93 -1.10
C LYS A 77 -0.07 13.26 -1.50
N VAL A 78 0.14 14.48 -1.98
CA VAL A 78 1.49 15.06 -2.07
C VAL A 78 2.14 15.05 -0.69
N GLY A 79 3.34 14.49 -0.57
CA GLY A 79 4.06 14.26 0.67
C GLY A 79 3.68 12.99 1.44
N GLY A 80 2.59 12.31 1.03
CA GLY A 80 2.07 11.11 1.69
C GLY A 80 2.86 9.84 1.36
N GLY A 81 2.72 8.82 2.20
CA GLY A 81 3.47 7.57 2.14
C GLY A 81 2.67 6.36 1.64
N ILE A 82 3.34 5.44 0.94
CA ILE A 82 2.81 4.10 0.64
C ILE A 82 3.54 3.04 1.45
N PHE A 83 2.76 2.08 1.94
CA PHE A 83 3.22 0.93 2.71
C PHE A 83 2.70 -0.34 2.05
N ILE A 84 3.61 -1.27 1.75
CA ILE A 84 3.26 -2.59 1.21
C ILE A 84 3.95 -3.61 2.10
N PRO A 85 3.20 -4.46 2.84
CA PRO A 85 3.76 -5.49 3.68
C PRO A 85 4.36 -6.61 2.82
N LYS A 86 5.35 -7.32 3.38
CA LYS A 86 6.08 -8.39 2.68
C LYS A 86 5.15 -9.45 2.07
N THR A 87 4.06 -9.78 2.77
CA THR A 87 3.10 -10.80 2.33
C THR A 87 2.51 -10.51 0.95
N THR A 88 2.23 -9.24 0.65
CA THR A 88 1.74 -8.83 -0.67
C THR A 88 2.80 -9.05 -1.75
N TYR A 89 4.09 -8.91 -1.44
CA TYR A 89 5.16 -9.20 -2.39
C TYR A 89 5.37 -10.68 -2.66
N ASP A 90 5.04 -11.56 -1.72
CA ASP A 90 5.20 -13.01 -1.92
C ASP A 90 4.29 -13.53 -3.06
N TYR A 91 3.27 -12.76 -3.44
CA TYR A 91 2.35 -13.06 -4.54
C TYR A 91 2.59 -12.23 -5.82
N ILE A 92 3.57 -11.33 -5.83
CA ILE A 92 3.92 -10.53 -7.02
C ILE A 92 5.24 -11.07 -7.59
N PRO A 93 5.23 -11.71 -8.77
CA PRO A 93 6.46 -12.13 -9.44
C PRO A 93 7.41 -10.93 -9.62
N ASN A 94 8.67 -11.03 -9.17
CA ASN A 94 9.63 -9.91 -9.15
C ASN A 94 9.16 -8.64 -8.41
N GLY A 95 8.20 -8.74 -7.49
CA GLY A 95 7.49 -7.60 -6.90
C GLY A 95 8.37 -6.55 -6.23
N ARG A 96 9.55 -6.93 -5.73
CA ARG A 96 10.54 -5.99 -5.21
C ARG A 96 11.11 -5.08 -6.29
N LEU A 97 11.50 -5.65 -7.44
CA LEU A 97 12.04 -4.88 -8.58
C LEU A 97 10.94 -4.04 -9.24
N GLY A 98 9.72 -4.58 -9.32
CA GLY A 98 8.54 -3.90 -9.86
C GLY A 98 8.13 -2.68 -9.02
N ALA A 99 8.06 -2.82 -7.69
CA ALA A 99 7.75 -1.71 -6.80
C ALA A 99 8.84 -0.64 -6.79
N GLU A 100 10.13 -1.04 -6.77
CA GLU A 100 11.25 -0.09 -6.87
C GLU A 100 11.24 0.69 -8.20
N THR A 101 10.76 0.08 -9.29
CA THR A 101 10.62 0.71 -10.61
C THR A 101 9.41 1.64 -10.68
N LEU A 102 8.26 1.23 -10.13
CA LEU A 102 7.03 2.03 -10.04
C LEU A 102 7.23 3.32 -9.24
N VAL A 103 7.95 3.23 -8.11
CA VAL A 103 8.27 4.39 -7.28
C VAL A 103 9.18 5.37 -8.02
N LYS A 104 10.19 4.86 -8.78
CA LYS A 104 11.08 5.70 -9.59
C LYS A 104 10.37 6.35 -10.80
N PHE A 105 9.49 5.63 -11.48
CA PHE A 105 8.78 6.10 -12.67
C PHE A 105 7.78 7.22 -12.36
N MET A 106 7.20 7.20 -11.15
CA MET A 106 6.18 8.14 -10.70
C MET A 106 6.74 9.35 -9.93
N ASN A 107 8.05 9.59 -9.98
CA ASN A 107 8.74 10.69 -9.28
C ASN A 107 8.60 10.68 -7.74
N PHE A 108 8.22 9.54 -7.16
CA PHE A 108 8.22 9.36 -5.71
C PHE A 108 9.67 9.21 -5.23
N LYS A 109 10.02 9.89 -4.15
CA LYS A 109 11.32 9.67 -3.51
C LYS A 109 11.23 8.36 -2.72
N ILE A 110 12.03 7.35 -3.09
CA ILE A 110 12.25 6.18 -2.24
C ILE A 110 12.96 6.70 -0.98
N GLU A 111 12.25 6.77 0.13
CA GLU A 111 12.87 6.98 1.42
C GLU A 111 13.35 5.60 1.91
N LEU A 112 14.62 5.28 1.63
CA LEU A 112 15.31 4.12 2.19
C LEU A 112 15.23 4.14 3.74
N PRO A 113 15.24 2.96 4.39
CA PRO A 113 14.34 2.63 5.48
C PRO A 113 14.57 3.50 6.71
N VAL A 114 13.47 3.96 7.33
CA VAL A 114 13.47 4.34 8.74
C VAL A 114 13.93 3.08 9.50
N HIS A 115 15.13 3.13 10.08
CA HIS A 115 16.01 2.02 10.45
C HIS A 115 15.49 0.98 11.49
N LYS A 116 14.18 0.74 11.57
CA LYS A 116 13.55 -0.23 12.50
C LYS A 116 12.60 -1.24 11.83
N LEU A 117 12.33 -1.14 10.53
CA LEU A 117 11.40 -2.04 9.84
C LEU A 117 12.09 -2.73 8.65
N PRO A 118 12.69 -3.92 8.87
CA PRO A 118 13.28 -4.67 7.77
C PRO A 118 12.16 -5.14 6.85
N ARG A 119 12.23 -4.79 5.55
CA ARG A 119 11.34 -5.23 4.44
C ARG A 119 10.12 -4.33 4.15
N MET A 120 10.27 -3.01 4.18
CA MET A 120 9.23 -2.05 3.78
C MET A 120 9.77 -1.02 2.77
N VAL A 121 9.00 -0.71 1.73
CA VAL A 121 9.26 0.40 0.79
C VAL A 121 8.40 1.57 1.25
N ILE A 122 9.03 2.71 1.54
CA ILE A 122 8.37 3.98 1.86
C ILE A 122 8.63 4.90 0.67
N ALA A 123 7.55 5.31 0.01
CA ALA A 123 7.59 6.21 -1.13
C ALA A 123 6.78 7.45 -0.80
N SER A 124 7.37 8.64 -0.91
CA SER A 124 6.65 9.92 -0.73
C SER A 124 6.50 10.69 -2.04
N LYS A 125 5.28 11.18 -2.30
CA LYS A 125 4.95 11.99 -3.48
C LYS A 125 5.56 13.38 -3.29
N ARG A 126 6.24 13.95 -4.29
CA ARG A 126 6.71 15.35 -4.24
C ARG A 126 5.67 16.33 -4.73
#